data_AF-A0A699Z7I2-F1
#
_entry.id   AF-A0A699Z7I2-F1
#
_cell.length_a   1.000
_cell.length_b   1.000
_cell.length_c   1.000
_cell.angle_alpha   90.00
_cell.angle_beta   90.00
_cell.angle_gamma   90.00
#
_symmetry.space_group_name_H-M   'P 1'
#
loop_
_entity.id
_entity.type
_entity.pdbx_description
1 polymer ?
#
loop_
_entity_poly.entity_id
_entity_poly.type
_entity_poly.pdbx_seq_one_letter_code
_entity_poly.pdbx_strand_id
1 'polypeptide(L)'
;MQPGRGEATRLMLKLNKIPFEDVTFGWDEWPKLKPSMPFGQVPVLEVDGQQLAQTAAIERYVAKLTGMYPDDPWQAAKGEELICFCVECFELFHRCCMPVCCMPGLSQPASQSYCNDGMPPAI
;
A
#
# COMPACT_ATOMS: atom_id res chain seq x y z
N MET A 1 -9.95 9.40 -12.18
CA MET A 1 -9.71 8.33 -11.18
C MET A 1 -8.34 7.73 -11.46
N GLN A 2 -7.34 7.98 -10.63
CA GLN A 2 -6.04 7.29 -10.75
C GLN A 2 -6.07 6.05 -9.87
N PRO A 3 -5.81 4.84 -10.42
CA PRO A 3 -5.69 3.64 -9.60
C PRO A 3 -4.42 3.78 -8.75
N GLY A 4 -4.56 3.55 -7.46
CA GLY A 4 -3.48 3.64 -6.49
C GLY A 4 -3.70 2.64 -5.37
N ARG A 5 -3.01 2.84 -4.24
CA ARG A 5 -3.07 1.96 -3.07
C ARG A 5 -4.46 1.77 -2.46
N GLY A 6 -5.44 2.61 -2.79
CA GLY A 6 -6.83 2.46 -2.33
C GLY A 6 -7.72 1.62 -3.26
N GLU A 7 -7.26 1.25 -4.45
CA GLU A 7 -8.14 0.62 -5.45
C GLU A 7 -8.58 -0.79 -5.06
N ALA A 8 -7.66 -1.59 -4.50
CA ALA A 8 -8.00 -2.94 -4.04
C ALA A 8 -9.13 -2.93 -3.01
N THR A 9 -9.08 -2.03 -2.01
CA THR A 9 -10.18 -1.82 -1.06
C THR A 9 -11.49 -1.44 -1.74
N ARG A 10 -11.47 -0.51 -2.71
CA ARG A 10 -12.69 -0.13 -3.47
C ARG A 10 -13.30 -1.33 -4.20
N LEU A 11 -12.46 -2.16 -4.81
CA LEU A 11 -12.91 -3.37 -5.50
C LEU A 11 -13.54 -4.36 -4.52
N MET A 12 -12.92 -4.59 -3.37
CA MET A 12 -13.46 -5.48 -2.33
C MET A 12 -14.85 -5.02 -1.85
N LEU A 13 -15.02 -3.72 -1.61
CA LEU A 13 -16.30 -3.14 -1.20
C LEU A 13 -17.37 -3.24 -2.30
N LYS A 14 -17.01 -2.91 -3.55
CA LYS A 14 -17.90 -3.01 -4.71
C LYS A 14 -18.35 -4.45 -4.99
N LEU A 15 -17.42 -5.40 -4.95
CA LEU A 15 -17.71 -6.83 -5.17
C LEU A 15 -18.72 -7.37 -4.15
N ASN A 16 -18.61 -6.93 -2.90
CA ASN A 16 -19.51 -7.34 -1.83
C ASN A 16 -20.74 -6.42 -1.67
N LYS A 17 -20.93 -5.47 -2.60
CA LYS A 17 -22.06 -4.53 -2.62
C LYS A 17 -22.21 -3.74 -1.30
N ILE A 18 -21.09 -3.47 -0.62
CA ILE A 18 -21.08 -2.65 0.58
C ILE A 18 -21.13 -1.18 0.14
N PRO A 19 -22.12 -0.39 0.58
CA PRO A 19 -22.15 1.03 0.29
C PRO A 19 -21.01 1.72 1.03
N PHE A 20 -20.25 2.55 0.33
CA PHE A 20 -19.18 3.35 0.92
C PHE A 20 -19.08 4.70 0.19
N GLU A 21 -18.54 5.70 0.89
CA GLU A 21 -18.21 7.00 0.31
C GLU A 21 -16.78 6.98 -0.23
N ASP A 22 -16.59 7.23 -1.53
CA ASP A 22 -15.27 7.31 -2.15
C ASP A 22 -14.79 8.77 -2.19
N VAL A 23 -14.05 9.17 -1.16
CA VAL A 23 -13.49 10.52 -1.08
C VAL A 23 -12.15 10.57 -1.80
N THR A 24 -12.10 11.35 -2.89
CA THR A 24 -10.86 11.66 -3.62
C THR A 24 -10.66 13.16 -3.68
N PHE A 25 -9.43 13.61 -3.49
CA PHE A 25 -9.08 15.04 -3.43
C PHE A 25 -7.90 15.35 -4.35
N GLY A 26 -7.77 16.61 -4.74
CA GLY A 26 -6.66 17.11 -5.56
C GLY A 26 -5.36 17.29 -4.75
N TRP A 27 -4.24 17.43 -5.45
CA TRP A 27 -2.94 17.71 -4.82
C TRP A 27 -2.93 19.00 -4.00
N ASP A 28 -3.72 20.00 -4.39
CA ASP A 28 -3.83 21.29 -3.69
C ASP A 28 -4.54 21.19 -2.33
N GLU A 29 -5.39 20.18 -2.15
CA GLU A 29 -6.16 19.94 -0.92
C GLU A 29 -5.37 19.10 0.09
N TRP A 30 -4.42 18.29 -0.40
CA TRP A 30 -3.64 17.37 0.41
C TRP A 30 -2.90 18.02 1.60
N PRO A 31 -2.25 19.20 1.47
CA PRO A 31 -1.59 19.85 2.61
C PRO A 31 -2.53 20.15 3.78
N LYS A 32 -3.82 20.40 3.50
CA LYS A 32 -4.83 20.69 4.53
C LYS A 32 -5.33 19.42 5.21
N LEU A 33 -5.44 18.32 4.44
CA LEU A 33 -5.94 17.03 4.93
C LEU A 33 -4.86 16.21 5.65
N LYS A 34 -3.60 16.31 5.23
CA LYS A 34 -2.49 15.53 5.78
C LYS A 34 -2.40 15.54 7.32
N PRO A 35 -2.56 16.68 8.04
CA PRO A 35 -2.52 16.70 9.51
C PRO A 35 -3.67 15.94 10.18
N SER A 36 -4.80 15.75 9.48
CA SER A 36 -5.95 15.00 9.99
C SER A 36 -5.83 13.49 9.80
N MET A 37 -4.85 13.01 9.03
CA MET A 37 -4.65 11.58 8.78
C MET A 37 -3.73 10.97 9.84
N PRO A 38 -4.00 9.73 10.34
CA PRO A 38 -3.29 9.16 11.49
C PRO A 38 -1.76 9.11 11.34
N PHE A 39 -1.27 8.82 10.12
CA PHE A 39 0.15 8.75 9.80
C PHE A 39 0.57 9.79 8.76
N GLY A 40 -0.27 10.80 8.48
CA GLY A 40 -0.01 11.77 7.42
C GLY A 40 0.13 11.14 6.03
N GLN A 41 -0.52 10.00 5.81
CA GLN A 41 -0.50 9.19 4.60
C GLN A 41 -1.93 8.74 4.25
N VAL A 42 -2.15 8.47 2.98
CA VAL A 42 -3.36 7.82 2.46
C VAL A 42 -2.96 6.50 1.79
N PRO A 43 -3.84 5.48 1.75
CA PRO A 43 -5.28 5.50 2.08
C PRO A 43 -5.61 5.39 3.57
N VAL A 44 -6.82 5.89 3.93
CA VAL A 44 -7.45 5.79 5.26
C VAL A 44 -8.92 5.41 5.06
N LEU A 45 -9.41 4.47 5.86
CA LEU A 45 -10.82 4.06 5.94
C LEU A 45 -11.41 4.60 7.24
N GLU A 46 -12.61 5.18 7.19
CA GLU A 46 -13.36 5.59 8.37
C GLU A 46 -14.59 4.69 8.55
N VAL A 47 -14.75 4.12 9.75
CA VAL A 47 -15.90 3.29 10.12
C VAL A 47 -16.40 3.75 11.48
N ASP A 48 -17.66 4.16 11.56
CA ASP A 48 -18.29 4.65 12.81
C ASP A 48 -17.47 5.73 13.54
N GLY A 49 -16.86 6.65 12.77
CA GLY A 49 -16.00 7.73 13.28
C GLY A 49 -14.60 7.28 13.74
N GLN A 50 -14.24 6.00 13.55
CA GLN A 50 -12.91 5.48 13.82
C GLN A 50 -12.10 5.39 12.52
N GLN A 51 -10.88 5.89 12.55
CA GLN A 51 -9.98 5.87 11.39
C GLN A 51 -9.03 4.68 11.43
N LEU A 52 -8.92 3.99 10.28
CA LEU A 52 -7.99 2.91 10.03
C LEU A 52 -7.10 3.29 8.85
N ALA A 53 -5.79 3.38 9.10
CA ALA A 53 -4.80 3.69 8.07
C ALA A 53 -4.03 2.42 7.65
N GLN A 54 -3.24 2.54 6.57
CA GLN A 54 -2.47 1.47 5.91
C GLN A 54 -3.29 0.48 5.09
N THR A 55 -2.90 0.31 3.82
CA THR A 55 -3.61 -0.51 2.83
C THR A 55 -3.87 -1.94 3.32
N ALA A 56 -2.83 -2.65 3.78
CA ALA A 56 -2.97 -4.04 4.21
C ALA A 56 -3.91 -4.21 5.42
N ALA A 57 -3.89 -3.26 6.36
CA ALA A 57 -4.76 -3.29 7.54
C ALA A 57 -6.23 -3.05 7.14
N ILE A 58 -6.46 -2.10 6.24
CA ILE A 58 -7.78 -1.78 5.68
C ILE A 58 -8.33 -2.99 4.89
N GLU A 59 -7.54 -3.57 4.00
CA GLU A 59 -7.93 -4.74 3.20
C GLU A 59 -8.26 -5.93 4.09
N ARG A 60 -7.44 -6.22 5.11
CA ARG A 60 -7.72 -7.29 6.07
C ARG A 60 -9.03 -7.06 6.82
N TYR A 61 -9.29 -5.83 7.26
CA TYR A 61 -10.54 -5.47 7.92
C TYR A 61 -11.74 -5.72 7.01
N VAL A 62 -11.69 -5.22 5.77
CA VAL A 62 -12.76 -5.42 4.79
C VAL A 62 -12.93 -6.89 4.44
N ALA A 63 -11.84 -7.65 4.24
CA ALA A 63 -11.90 -9.07 3.96
C ALA A 63 -12.62 -9.86 5.05
N LYS A 64 -12.36 -9.52 6.32
CA LYS A 64 -13.05 -10.14 7.46
C LYS A 64 -14.52 -9.75 7.50
N LEU A 65 -14.84 -8.48 7.25
CA LEU A 65 -16.21 -7.98 7.20
C LEU A 65 -17.05 -8.69 6.13
N THR A 66 -16.44 -9.00 4.99
CA THR A 66 -17.11 -9.61 3.83
C THR A 66 -17.06 -11.14 3.81
N GLY A 67 -16.38 -11.78 4.77
CA GLY A 67 -16.16 -13.23 4.76
C GLY A 67 -15.21 -13.71 3.63
N MET A 68 -14.39 -12.81 3.09
CA MET A 68 -13.34 -13.15 2.10
C MET A 68 -12.02 -13.55 2.76
N TYR A 69 -11.89 -13.33 4.08
CA TYR A 69 -10.72 -13.76 4.84
C TYR A 69 -10.86 -15.24 5.22
N PRO A 70 -9.86 -16.10 4.94
CA PRO A 70 -9.92 -17.51 5.31
C PRO A 70 -9.97 -17.71 6.83
N ASP A 71 -10.78 -18.67 7.28
CA ASP A 71 -10.83 -19.09 8.70
C ASP A 71 -9.61 -19.94 9.10
N ASP A 72 -9.08 -20.72 8.15
CA ASP A 72 -7.90 -21.53 8.38
C ASP A 72 -6.66 -20.63 8.55
N PRO A 73 -5.96 -20.69 9.70
CA PRO A 73 -4.83 -19.81 9.97
C PRO A 73 -3.70 -19.93 8.94
N TRP A 74 -3.52 -21.12 8.36
CA TRP A 74 -2.47 -21.36 7.37
C TRP A 74 -2.82 -20.71 6.01
N GLN A 75 -4.06 -20.87 5.54
CA GLN A 75 -4.53 -20.17 4.34
C GLN A 75 -4.51 -18.65 4.51
N ALA A 76 -4.91 -18.15 5.68
CA ALA A 76 -4.82 -16.72 6.00
C ALA A 76 -3.35 -16.24 5.92
N ALA A 77 -2.41 -16.96 6.54
CA ALA A 77 -1.00 -16.62 6.50
C ALA A 77 -0.43 -16.62 5.06
N LYS A 78 -0.90 -17.52 4.19
CA LYS A 78 -0.52 -17.53 2.77
C LYS A 78 -1.00 -16.29 2.01
N GLY A 79 -2.18 -15.77 2.31
CA GLY A 79 -2.65 -14.50 1.75
C GLY A 79 -1.80 -13.32 2.24
N GLU A 80 -1.48 -13.30 3.53
CA GLU A 80 -0.64 -12.26 4.13
C GLU A 80 0.80 -12.28 3.60
N GLU A 81 1.36 -13.46 3.34
CA GLU A 81 2.69 -13.62 2.72
C GLU A 81 2.79 -12.81 1.42
N LEU A 82 1.79 -12.93 0.54
CA LEU A 82 1.76 -12.20 -0.72
C LEU A 82 1.59 -10.68 -0.53
N ILE A 83 0.73 -10.27 0.41
CA ILE A 83 0.50 -8.85 0.70
C ILE A 83 1.78 -8.20 1.21
N CYS A 84 2.46 -8.83 2.17
CA CYS A 84 3.74 -8.37 2.71
C CYS A 84 4.79 -8.26 1.60
N PHE A 85 4.91 -9.29 0.76
CA PHE A 85 5.81 -9.27 -0.39
C PHE A 85 5.53 -8.09 -1.33
N CYS A 86 4.26 -7.80 -1.65
CA CYS A 86 3.90 -6.67 -2.49
C CYS A 86 4.25 -5.31 -1.85
N VAL A 87 4.09 -5.16 -0.53
CA VAL A 87 4.46 -3.95 0.20
C VAL A 87 5.99 -3.76 0.19
N GLU A 88 6.74 -4.83 0.46
CA GLU A 88 8.20 -4.82 0.43
C GLU A 88 8.75 -4.52 -0.97
N CYS A 89 8.19 -5.13 -2.01
CA CYS A 89 8.55 -4.82 -3.40
C CYS A 89 8.35 -3.35 -3.74
N PHE A 90 7.26 -2.75 -3.25
CA PHE A 90 7.01 -1.33 -3.46
C PHE A 90 8.03 -0.46 -2.72
N GLU A 91 8.36 -0.80 -1.48
CA GLU A 91 9.38 -0.08 -0.70
C GLU A 91 10.77 -0.21 -1.35
N LEU A 92 11.11 -1.40 -1.85
CA LEU A 92 12.33 -1.65 -2.62
C LEU A 92 12.36 -0.82 -3.90
N PHE A 93 11.26 -0.76 -4.65
CA PHE A 93 11.15 0.08 -5.84
C PHE A 93 11.35 1.56 -5.49
N HIS A 94 10.70 2.02 -4.42
CA HIS A 94 10.88 3.40 -3.94
C HIS A 94 12.32 3.68 -3.50
N ARG A 95 12.98 2.74 -2.83
CA ARG A 95 14.35 2.91 -2.36
C ARG A 95 15.36 2.88 -3.50
N CYS A 96 15.21 1.97 -4.45
CA CYS A 96 16.20 1.74 -5.51
C CYS A 96 15.97 2.61 -6.76
N CYS A 97 14.71 2.88 -7.14
CA CYS A 97 14.39 3.47 -8.44
C CYS A 97 14.01 4.95 -8.38
N MET A 98 13.39 5.42 -7.29
CA MET A 98 12.99 6.85 -7.18
C MET A 98 14.17 7.83 -7.11
N PRO A 99 15.27 7.54 -6.38
CA PRO A 99 16.43 8.44 -6.36
C PRO A 99 17.09 8.59 -7.73
N VAL A 100 16.93 7.59 -8.61
CA VAL A 100 17.51 7.56 -9.96
C VAL A 100 16.69 8.37 -10.96
N CYS A 101 15.37 8.39 -10.83
CA CYS A 101 14.50 9.00 -11.84
C CYS A 101 14.22 10.50 -11.58
N CYS A 102 14.31 10.96 -10.32
CA CYS A 102 13.86 12.30 -9.92
C CYS A 102 14.96 13.29 -9.53
N MET A 103 16.25 12.97 -9.71
CA MET A 103 17.33 13.94 -9.48
C MET A 103 17.86 14.50 -10.80
N PRO A 104 17.45 15.72 -11.22
CA PRO A 104 18.12 16.40 -12.32
C PRO A 104 19.50 16.85 -11.83
N GLY A 105 20.55 16.12 -12.20
CA GLY A 105 21.93 16.63 -12.11
C GLY A 105 22.95 15.84 -11.30
N LEU A 106 22.65 14.60 -10.87
CA LEU A 106 23.70 13.73 -10.32
C LEU A 106 24.02 12.60 -11.31
N SER A 107 25.20 12.69 -11.90
CA SER A 107 25.87 11.57 -12.58
C SER A 107 25.82 10.34 -11.67
N GLN A 108 25.15 9.29 -12.13
CA GLN A 108 25.23 7.97 -11.51
C GLN A 108 26.70 7.46 -11.45
N PRO A 109 27.05 6.49 -10.57
CA PRO A 109 26.14 5.51 -9.95
C PRO A 109 26.42 5.15 -8.47
N ALA A 110 25.34 4.93 -7.70
CA ALA A 110 25.32 3.98 -6.59
C ALA A 110 24.53 2.70 -6.93
N SER A 111 23.99 2.59 -8.15
CA SER A 111 23.27 1.40 -8.64
C SER A 111 24.22 0.27 -9.07
N GLN A 112 25.45 0.58 -9.48
CA GLN A 112 26.39 -0.44 -9.97
C GLN A 112 26.95 -1.31 -8.84
N SER A 113 27.13 -0.78 -7.63
CA SER A 113 27.68 -1.58 -6.51
C SER A 113 26.67 -2.59 -5.99
N TYR A 114 25.39 -2.22 -5.84
CA TYR A 114 24.35 -3.14 -5.40
C TYR A 114 24.00 -4.24 -6.43
N CYS A 115 24.26 -4.02 -7.71
CA CYS A 115 24.18 -5.08 -8.73
C CYS A 115 25.43 -5.99 -8.77
N ASN A 116 26.58 -5.51 -8.28
CA ASN A 116 27.85 -6.25 -8.30
C ASN A 116 28.13 -7.00 -6.99
N ASP A 117 27.49 -6.59 -5.90
CA ASP A 117 27.51 -7.34 -4.64
C ASP A 117 26.50 -8.47 -4.75
N GLY A 118 26.99 -9.59 -5.29
CA GLY A 118 26.21 -10.77 -5.62
C GLY A 118 25.21 -11.16 -4.54
N MET A 119 24.03 -11.58 -4.99
CA MET A 119 23.01 -12.27 -4.19
C MET A 119 23.70 -13.23 -3.21
N PRO A 120 23.49 -13.12 -1.89
CA PRO A 120 24.00 -14.14 -0.97
C PRO A 120 23.39 -15.50 -1.38
N PRO A 121 24.18 -16.59 -1.38
CA PRO A 121 23.68 -17.89 -1.79
C PRO A 121 22.48 -18.25 -0.92
N ALA A 122 21.38 -18.60 -1.59
CA ALA A 122 20.22 -19.19 -0.93
C ALA A 122 20.69 -20.45 -0.19
N ILE A 123 20.45 -20.49 1.12
CA ILE A 123 20.54 -21.72 1.93
C ILE A 123 19.24 -22.49 1.71
#